data_AF-A0A2P2IEE7-F1
#
_entry.id   AF-A0A2P2IEE7-F1
#
_cell.length_a   1.000
_cell.length_b   1.000
_cell.length_c   1.000
_cell.angle_alpha   90.00
_cell.angle_beta   90.00
_cell.angle_gamma   90.00
#
_symmetry.space_group_name_H-M   'P 1'
#
loop_
_entity.id
_entity.type
_entity.pdbx_description
1 polymer ?
#
loop_
_entity_poly.entity_id
_entity_poly.type
_entity_poly.pdbx_seq_one_letter_code
_entity_poly.pdbx_strand_id
1 'polypeptide(L)'
;YLVVNVSSPNTPGLRGLQSGGLLGELLDGVLEERRRLPGGCCPPLLVKLAPDLTPEELKQICSIAIDRKIDGLIISNTTIDRPSSLQSVHRSESGGLSGKALEHKATEAIRLAATYTRGSNICIIGVGGVSDGAGVYAKLRAGASLVQLYTAFVYAGPGIIRETEAQLLDLMTKDGFSSVSEVIGKDL
;
A
#
# COMPACT_ATOMS: atom_id res chain seq x y z
N TYR A 1 -6.96 1.41 13.66
CA TYR A 1 -6.63 0.16 12.95
C TYR A 1 -5.29 -0.36 13.46
N LEU A 2 -5.00 -1.63 13.27
CA LEU A 2 -3.73 -2.30 13.55
C LEU A 2 -3.06 -2.69 12.23
N VAL A 3 -1.74 -2.74 12.19
CA VAL A 3 -0.99 -3.15 10.99
C VAL A 3 0.01 -4.23 11.35
N VAL A 4 -0.09 -5.37 10.67
CA VAL A 4 0.93 -6.42 10.67
C VAL A 4 1.95 -6.09 9.59
N ASN A 5 3.17 -5.75 10.00
CA ASN A 5 4.25 -5.41 9.06
C ASN A 5 5.14 -6.64 8.80
N VAL A 6 4.99 -7.21 7.60
CA VAL A 6 5.77 -8.36 7.12
C VAL A 6 6.69 -7.99 5.95
N SER A 7 6.96 -6.69 5.75
CA SER A 7 7.51 -6.18 4.49
C SER A 7 8.81 -5.39 4.58
N SER A 8 9.33 -5.15 5.80
CA SER A 8 10.61 -4.46 5.99
C SER A 8 11.76 -5.22 5.31
N PRO A 9 12.56 -4.59 4.43
CA PRO A 9 13.80 -5.19 3.92
C PRO A 9 14.94 -5.18 4.95
N ASN A 10 14.80 -4.44 6.05
CA ASN A 10 15.88 -4.20 7.00
C ASN A 10 15.89 -5.19 8.16
N THR A 11 14.91 -6.10 8.22
CA THR A 11 14.85 -7.17 9.22
C THR A 11 15.06 -8.50 8.51
N PRO A 12 16.21 -9.17 8.70
CA PRO A 12 16.49 -10.45 8.05
C PRO A 12 15.36 -11.47 8.25
N GLY A 13 14.96 -12.14 7.17
CA GLY A 13 13.91 -13.17 7.20
C GLY A 13 12.47 -12.66 7.27
N LEU A 14 12.21 -11.39 7.61
CA LEU A 14 10.86 -10.88 7.83
C LEU A 14 9.97 -11.01 6.58
N ARG A 15 10.51 -10.69 5.40
CA ARG A 15 9.78 -10.80 4.13
C ARG A 15 9.37 -12.22 3.77
N GLY A 16 10.05 -13.23 4.33
CA GLY A 16 9.68 -14.64 4.17
C GLY A 16 8.31 -14.97 4.79
N LEU A 17 7.85 -14.17 5.76
CA LEU A 17 6.52 -14.30 6.34
C LEU A 17 5.38 -13.94 5.36
N GLN A 18 5.69 -13.35 4.20
CA GLN A 18 4.70 -13.09 3.15
C GLN A 18 4.38 -14.36 2.34
N SER A 19 5.17 -15.43 2.48
CA SER A 19 4.84 -16.72 1.89
C SER A 19 3.52 -17.25 2.46
N GLY A 20 2.66 -17.80 1.61
CA GLY A 20 1.26 -17.98 1.97
C GLY A 20 0.99 -18.83 3.22
N GLY A 21 1.76 -19.90 3.44
CA GLY A 21 1.61 -20.73 4.65
C GLY A 21 1.90 -19.95 5.94
N LEU A 22 3.07 -19.30 6.00
CA LEU A 22 3.50 -18.54 7.18
C LEU A 22 2.63 -17.30 7.43
N LEU A 23 2.20 -16.62 6.35
CA LEU A 23 1.31 -15.47 6.49
C LEU A 23 -0.02 -15.88 7.12
N GLY A 24 -0.58 -17.01 6.68
CA GLY A 24 -1.83 -17.52 7.22
C GLY A 24 -1.76 -17.78 8.72
N GLU A 25 -0.76 -18.55 9.16
CA GLU A 25 -0.53 -18.87 10.57
C GLU A 25 -0.32 -17.62 11.43
N LEU A 26 0.47 -16.66 10.94
CA LEU A 26 0.69 -15.38 11.63
C LEU A 26 -0.62 -14.62 11.81
N LEU A 27 -1.44 -14.52 10.76
CA LEU A 27 -2.70 -13.80 10.81
C LEU A 27 -3.71 -14.49 11.74
N ASP A 28 -3.73 -15.82 11.79
CA ASP A 28 -4.61 -16.57 12.67
C ASP A 28 -4.32 -16.24 14.15
N GLY A 29 -3.03 -16.20 14.53
CA GLY A 29 -2.62 -15.78 15.87
C GLY A 29 -2.97 -14.33 16.21
N VAL A 30 -2.73 -13.40 15.27
CA VAL A 30 -3.09 -11.98 15.49
C VAL A 30 -4.61 -11.79 15.59
N LEU A 31 -5.39 -12.50 14.78
CA LEU A 31 -6.85 -12.46 14.82
C LEU A 31 -7.41 -13.07 16.10
N GLU A 32 -6.77 -14.10 16.65
CA GLU A 32 -7.10 -14.64 17.97
C GLU A 32 -6.89 -13.61 19.08
N GLU A 33 -5.73 -12.98 19.14
CA GLU A 33 -5.45 -11.94 20.13
C GLU A 33 -6.34 -10.72 19.95
N ARG A 34 -6.63 -10.32 18.71
CA ARG A 34 -7.58 -9.24 18.40
C ARG A 34 -8.96 -9.53 18.96
N ARG A 35 -9.44 -10.78 18.90
CA ARG A 35 -10.75 -11.19 19.43
C ARG A 35 -10.81 -11.18 20.96
N ARG A 36 -9.65 -11.27 21.63
CA ARG A 36 -9.53 -11.27 23.10
C ARG A 36 -9.50 -9.86 23.70
N LEU A 37 -9.46 -8.81 22.88
CA LEU A 37 -9.45 -7.43 23.37
C LEU A 37 -10.71 -7.12 24.20
N PRO A 38 -10.57 -6.46 25.36
CA PRO A 38 -11.69 -6.17 26.24
C PRO A 38 -12.66 -5.14 25.64
N GLY A 39 -13.88 -5.10 26.18
CA GLY A 39 -14.86 -4.06 25.86
C GLY A 39 -15.46 -4.11 24.45
N GLY A 40 -15.39 -5.27 23.77
CA GLY A 40 -15.90 -5.42 22.41
C GLY A 40 -15.05 -4.70 21.35
N CYS A 41 -13.84 -4.29 21.70
CA CYS A 41 -12.92 -3.62 20.78
C CYS A 41 -12.48 -4.59 19.67
N CYS A 42 -12.77 -4.24 18.42
CA CYS A 42 -12.32 -5.00 17.25
C CYS A 42 -11.75 -4.03 16.22
N PRO A 43 -10.51 -3.53 16.42
CA PRO A 43 -9.92 -2.56 15.50
C PRO A 43 -9.67 -3.23 14.14
N PRO A 44 -9.87 -2.51 13.01
CA PRO A 44 -9.53 -3.05 11.69
C PRO A 44 -8.09 -3.51 11.64
N LEU A 45 -7.83 -4.69 11.09
CA LEU A 45 -6.50 -5.29 10.94
C LEU A 45 -6.07 -5.23 9.48
N LEU A 46 -4.91 -4.61 9.24
CA LEU A 46 -4.32 -4.50 7.92
C LEU A 46 -2.98 -5.21 7.85
N VAL A 47 -2.58 -5.62 6.65
CA VAL A 47 -1.25 -6.19 6.39
C VAL A 47 -0.48 -5.28 5.46
N LYS A 48 0.75 -4.90 5.83
CA LYS A 48 1.62 -4.09 4.98
C LYS A 48 2.57 -4.96 4.18
N LEU A 49 2.46 -4.88 2.85
CA LEU A 49 3.18 -5.74 1.90
C LEU A 49 4.39 -5.03 1.27
N ALA A 50 5.38 -5.83 0.89
CA ALA A 50 6.52 -5.37 0.12
C ALA A 50 6.09 -5.15 -1.34
N PRO A 51 6.72 -4.19 -2.07
CA PRO A 51 6.47 -4.04 -3.49
C PRO A 51 7.14 -5.16 -4.31
N ASP A 52 8.10 -5.86 -3.72
CA ASP A 52 8.98 -6.83 -4.36
C ASP A 52 8.38 -8.25 -4.36
N LEU A 53 7.13 -8.36 -4.81
CA LEU A 53 6.38 -9.61 -4.92
C LEU A 53 6.09 -9.91 -6.38
N THR A 54 6.10 -11.18 -6.76
CA THR A 54 5.56 -11.61 -8.07
C THR A 54 4.03 -11.47 -8.09
N PRO A 55 3.40 -11.38 -9.28
CA PRO A 55 1.94 -11.39 -9.39
C PRO A 55 1.31 -12.60 -8.71
N GLU A 56 1.93 -13.78 -8.82
CA GLU A 56 1.47 -15.03 -8.22
C GLU A 56 1.53 -14.98 -6.69
N GLU A 57 2.63 -14.49 -6.12
CA GLU A 57 2.77 -14.30 -4.67
C GLU A 57 1.73 -13.32 -4.14
N LEU A 58 1.56 -12.18 -4.82
CA LEU A 58 0.57 -11.18 -4.45
C LEU A 58 -0.86 -11.75 -4.51
N LYS A 59 -1.17 -12.53 -5.54
CA LYS A 59 -2.46 -13.21 -5.68
C LYS A 59 -2.72 -14.18 -4.53
N GLN A 60 -1.73 -14.98 -4.15
CA GLN A 60 -1.84 -15.91 -3.03
C GLN A 60 -2.08 -15.16 -1.70
N ILE A 61 -1.34 -14.08 -1.45
CA ILE A 61 -1.52 -13.21 -0.28
C ILE A 61 -2.93 -12.61 -0.25
N CYS A 62 -3.44 -12.14 -1.40
CA CYS A 62 -4.80 -11.59 -1.50
C CYS A 62 -5.85 -12.67 -1.16
N SER A 63 -5.70 -13.90 -1.66
CA SER A 63 -6.60 -15.01 -1.32
C SER A 63 -6.63 -15.26 0.19
N ILE A 64 -5.46 -15.32 0.83
CA ILE A 64 -5.35 -15.53 2.28
C ILE A 64 -6.03 -14.40 3.06
N ALA A 65 -5.85 -13.15 2.63
CA ALA A 65 -6.48 -12.00 3.25
C ALA A 65 -8.01 -12.05 3.14
N ILE A 66 -8.54 -12.50 2.00
CA ILE A 66 -9.99 -12.69 1.79
C ILE A 66 -10.51 -13.80 2.70
N ASP A 67 -9.87 -14.98 2.69
CA ASP A 67 -10.30 -16.15 3.45
C ASP A 67 -10.34 -15.87 4.96
N ARG A 68 -9.37 -15.09 5.45
CA ARG A 68 -9.26 -14.68 6.86
C ARG A 68 -10.02 -13.41 7.21
N LYS A 69 -10.72 -12.81 6.25
CA LYS A 69 -11.50 -11.57 6.43
C LYS A 69 -10.65 -10.45 7.03
N ILE A 70 -9.44 -10.28 6.51
CA ILE A 70 -8.58 -9.14 6.84
C ILE A 70 -9.25 -7.86 6.32
N ASP A 71 -9.16 -6.78 7.09
CA ASP A 71 -9.90 -5.55 6.80
C ASP A 71 -9.23 -4.70 5.72
N GLY A 72 -7.92 -4.87 5.50
CA GLY A 72 -7.24 -4.17 4.42
C GLY A 72 -5.78 -4.55 4.17
N LEU A 73 -5.25 -4.02 3.08
CA LEU A 73 -3.86 -4.16 2.65
C LEU A 73 -3.22 -2.78 2.52
N ILE A 74 -1.97 -2.65 2.96
CA ILE A 74 -1.16 -1.44 2.75
C ILE A 74 -0.09 -1.76 1.71
N ILE A 75 -0.18 -1.10 0.56
CA ILE A 75 0.64 -1.39 -0.63
C ILE A 75 1.31 -0.08 -1.06
N SER A 76 2.58 0.18 -0.78
CA SER A 76 3.60 -0.78 -0.34
C SER A 76 4.59 -0.21 0.67
N ASN A 77 5.43 -1.09 1.21
CA ASN A 77 6.66 -0.73 1.89
C ASN A 77 7.77 -0.30 0.89
N THR A 78 8.99 -0.10 1.35
CA THR A 78 10.14 0.24 0.48
C THR A 78 10.56 -0.91 -0.43
N THR A 79 11.15 -0.60 -1.59
CA THR A 79 11.71 -1.59 -2.53
C THR A 79 13.20 -1.86 -2.26
N ILE A 80 13.68 -3.07 -2.58
CA ILE A 80 15.12 -3.36 -2.66
C ILE A 80 15.72 -3.06 -4.04
N ASP A 81 14.89 -2.80 -5.04
CA ASP A 81 15.36 -2.42 -6.37
C ASP A 81 16.22 -1.16 -6.31
N ARG A 82 17.20 -1.10 -7.22
CA ARG A 82 18.01 0.08 -7.49
C ARG A 82 17.93 0.39 -8.98
N PRO A 83 16.92 1.16 -9.43
CA PRO A 83 16.80 1.55 -10.83
C PRO A 83 18.07 2.24 -11.33
N SER A 84 18.48 1.92 -12.56
CA SER A 84 19.66 2.54 -13.19
C SER A 84 19.53 4.06 -13.38
N SER A 85 18.30 4.59 -13.32
CA SER A 85 18.00 6.02 -13.38
C SER A 85 18.37 6.80 -12.11
N LEU A 86 18.74 6.14 -11.00
CA LEU A 86 19.15 6.82 -9.77
C LEU A 86 20.48 7.59 -9.94
N GLN A 87 20.47 8.87 -9.60
CA GLN A 87 21.62 9.78 -9.79
C GLN A 87 22.45 10.01 -8.52
N SER A 88 21.87 9.78 -7.33
CA SER A 88 22.57 10.05 -6.07
C SER A 88 23.85 9.21 -5.92
N VAL A 89 24.84 9.75 -5.22
CA VAL A 89 26.04 9.01 -4.81
C VAL A 89 25.69 7.83 -3.90
N HIS A 90 24.57 7.92 -3.17
CA HIS A 90 24.06 6.88 -2.27
C HIS A 90 23.19 5.83 -2.96
N ARG A 91 23.11 5.82 -4.30
CA ARG A 91 22.24 4.88 -5.05
C ARG A 91 22.56 3.40 -4.81
N SER A 92 23.77 3.09 -4.36
CA SER A 92 24.22 1.71 -4.09
C SER A 92 24.10 1.31 -2.62
N GLU A 93 23.59 2.19 -1.75
CA GLU A 93 23.38 1.85 -0.34
C GLU A 93 22.40 0.69 -0.18
N SER A 94 22.65 -0.13 0.84
CA SER A 94 21.78 -1.24 1.22
C SER A 94 20.45 -0.76 1.84
N GLY A 95 19.49 -1.67 2.01
CA GLY A 95 18.21 -1.39 2.66
C GLY A 95 17.08 -0.98 1.69
N GLY A 96 16.09 -0.27 2.21
CA GLY A 96 14.87 0.09 1.47
C GLY A 96 14.96 1.42 0.72
N LEU A 97 14.64 1.42 -0.58
CA LEU A 97 14.42 2.62 -1.39
C LEU A 97 12.95 3.05 -1.34
N SER A 98 12.73 4.35 -1.17
CA SER A 98 11.41 4.99 -1.11
C SER A 98 11.33 6.15 -2.11
N GLY A 99 10.23 6.92 -2.09
CA GLY A 99 10.08 8.12 -2.91
C GLY A 99 9.74 7.85 -4.37
N LYS A 100 9.94 8.86 -5.24
CA LYS A 100 9.45 8.89 -6.63
C LYS A 100 9.83 7.65 -7.44
N ALA A 101 11.03 7.12 -7.23
CA ALA A 101 11.51 5.91 -7.91
C ALA A 101 10.64 4.66 -7.66
N LEU A 102 9.88 4.62 -6.55
CA LEU A 102 8.97 3.53 -6.20
C LEU A 102 7.56 3.70 -6.80
N GLU A 103 7.20 4.89 -7.30
CA GLU A 103 5.80 5.25 -7.59
C GLU A 103 5.12 4.27 -8.55
N HIS A 104 5.74 4.03 -9.71
CA HIS A 104 5.19 3.15 -10.74
C HIS A 104 5.01 1.72 -10.22
N LYS A 105 6.04 1.16 -9.58
CA LYS A 105 6.01 -0.20 -9.02
C LYS A 105 4.91 -0.34 -7.95
N ALA A 106 4.78 0.64 -7.06
CA ALA A 106 3.75 0.64 -6.04
C ALA A 106 2.34 0.79 -6.62
N THR A 107 2.14 1.65 -7.62
CA THR A 107 0.84 1.84 -8.28
C THR A 107 0.41 0.57 -9.02
N GLU A 108 1.34 -0.12 -9.67
CA GLU A 108 1.05 -1.40 -10.33
C GLU A 108 0.69 -2.50 -9.32
N ALA A 109 1.41 -2.59 -8.20
CA ALA A 109 1.07 -3.53 -7.13
C ALA A 109 -0.32 -3.25 -6.53
N ILE A 110 -0.71 -1.98 -6.39
CA ILE A 110 -2.06 -1.57 -5.97
C ILE A 110 -3.11 -2.09 -6.97
N ARG A 111 -2.88 -1.88 -8.27
CA ARG A 111 -3.79 -2.31 -9.34
C ARG A 111 -4.01 -3.82 -9.36
N LEU A 112 -2.92 -4.58 -9.23
CA LEU A 112 -2.98 -6.03 -9.17
C LEU A 112 -3.73 -6.52 -7.93
N ALA A 113 -3.41 -5.98 -6.75
CA ALA A 113 -4.10 -6.34 -5.52
C ALA A 113 -5.59 -6.01 -5.60
N ALA A 114 -5.96 -4.83 -6.09
CA ALA A 114 -7.34 -4.41 -6.24
C ALA A 114 -8.12 -5.34 -7.21
N THR A 115 -7.47 -5.77 -8.28
CA THR A 115 -8.02 -6.79 -9.19
C THR A 115 -8.25 -8.12 -8.46
N TYR A 116 -7.27 -8.60 -7.69
CA TYR A 116 -7.35 -9.89 -6.99
C TYR A 116 -8.33 -9.88 -5.82
N THR A 117 -8.58 -8.72 -5.20
CA THR A 117 -9.52 -8.57 -4.10
C THR A 117 -10.88 -8.03 -4.54
N ARG A 118 -11.15 -7.95 -5.85
CA ARG A 118 -12.41 -7.43 -6.40
C ARG A 118 -13.60 -8.25 -5.88
N GLY A 119 -14.62 -7.56 -5.37
CA GLY A 119 -15.80 -8.19 -4.77
C GLY A 119 -15.65 -8.61 -3.31
N SER A 120 -14.47 -8.41 -2.71
CA SER A 120 -14.28 -8.53 -1.26
C SER A 120 -14.45 -7.19 -0.54
N ASN A 121 -14.44 -7.20 0.80
CA ASN A 121 -14.49 -6.01 1.64
C ASN A 121 -13.09 -5.46 2.01
N ILE A 122 -12.03 -5.91 1.35
CA ILE A 122 -10.65 -5.50 1.65
C ILE A 122 -10.43 -4.04 1.20
N CYS A 123 -10.09 -3.17 2.15
CA CYS A 123 -9.65 -1.80 1.87
C CYS A 123 -8.18 -1.77 1.46
N ILE A 124 -7.85 -1.10 0.35
CA ILE A 124 -6.44 -0.92 -0.07
C ILE A 124 -5.97 0.48 0.27
N ILE A 125 -4.86 0.57 1.02
CA ILE A 125 -4.16 1.82 1.29
C ILE A 125 -2.91 1.89 0.41
N GLY A 126 -2.89 2.84 -0.53
CA GLY A 126 -1.80 3.05 -1.47
C GLY A 126 -0.65 3.88 -0.87
N VAL A 127 0.59 3.41 -1.01
CA VAL A 127 1.79 4.02 -0.45
C VAL A 127 2.96 3.82 -1.41
N GLY A 128 3.81 4.84 -1.54
CA GLY A 128 5.05 4.76 -2.32
C GLY A 128 5.08 5.74 -3.49
N GLY A 129 6.03 6.68 -3.43
CA GLY A 129 6.27 7.66 -4.49
C GLY A 129 5.25 8.78 -4.66
N VAL A 130 4.27 8.88 -3.76
CA VAL A 130 3.29 9.98 -3.76
C VAL A 130 3.98 11.29 -3.41
N SER A 131 3.95 12.23 -4.34
CA SER A 131 4.62 13.54 -4.22
C SER A 131 3.79 14.71 -4.73
N ASP A 132 2.58 14.45 -5.25
CA ASP A 132 1.68 15.43 -5.82
C ASP A 132 0.25 14.84 -5.90
N GLY A 133 -0.73 15.66 -6.29
CA GLY A 133 -2.13 15.24 -6.44
C GLY A 133 -2.31 14.22 -7.56
N ALA A 134 -1.47 14.25 -8.60
CA ALA A 134 -1.50 13.27 -9.69
C ALA A 134 -1.14 11.86 -9.21
N GLY A 135 -0.14 11.73 -8.34
CA GLY A 135 0.25 10.46 -7.72
C GLY A 135 -0.82 9.91 -6.78
N VAL A 136 -1.54 10.79 -6.04
CA VAL A 136 -2.73 10.37 -5.27
C VAL A 136 -3.82 9.87 -6.21
N TYR A 137 -4.15 10.66 -7.22
CA TYR A 137 -5.19 10.36 -8.19
C TYR A 137 -4.94 9.03 -8.91
N ALA A 138 -3.71 8.80 -9.39
CA ALA A 138 -3.30 7.55 -10.02
C ALA A 138 -3.49 6.34 -9.11
N LYS A 139 -3.16 6.44 -7.81
CA LYS A 139 -3.35 5.34 -6.86
C LYS A 139 -4.81 5.08 -6.55
N LEU A 140 -5.62 6.13 -6.44
CA LEU A 140 -7.08 6.00 -6.27
C LEU A 140 -7.68 5.26 -7.47
N ARG A 141 -7.39 5.71 -8.69
CA ARG A 141 -7.88 5.08 -9.93
C ARG A 141 -7.41 3.62 -10.09
N ALA A 142 -6.20 3.31 -9.63
CA ALA A 142 -5.68 1.95 -9.58
C ALA A 142 -6.39 1.05 -8.54
N GLY A 143 -7.20 1.60 -7.62
CA GLY A 143 -8.01 0.83 -6.67
C GLY A 143 -7.68 1.05 -5.19
N ALA A 144 -6.76 1.96 -4.85
CA ALA A 144 -6.59 2.36 -3.46
C ALA A 144 -7.80 3.18 -2.98
N SER A 145 -8.24 2.95 -1.75
CA SER A 145 -9.29 3.75 -1.10
C SER A 145 -8.71 4.91 -0.28
N LEU A 146 -7.47 4.77 0.19
CA LEU A 146 -6.73 5.77 0.94
C LEU A 146 -5.29 5.83 0.43
N VAL A 147 -4.61 6.96 0.63
CA VAL A 147 -3.21 7.13 0.21
C VAL A 147 -2.35 7.63 1.38
N GLN A 148 -1.16 7.05 1.56
CA GLN A 148 -0.15 7.53 2.51
C GLN A 148 1.06 8.08 1.75
N LEU A 149 1.68 9.10 2.34
CA LEU A 149 2.91 9.71 1.85
C LEU A 149 3.93 9.78 2.99
N TYR A 150 5.21 9.71 2.63
CA TYR A 150 6.32 9.87 3.57
C TYR A 150 7.45 10.67 2.92
N THR A 151 8.10 10.12 1.91
CA THR A 151 9.33 10.70 1.33
C THR A 151 9.11 12.15 0.88
N ALA A 152 7.98 12.46 0.24
CA ALA A 152 7.66 13.82 -0.18
C ALA A 152 7.55 14.81 1.00
N PHE A 153 7.07 14.37 2.16
CA PHE A 153 7.02 15.21 3.37
C PHE A 153 8.41 15.64 3.83
N VAL A 154 9.42 14.79 3.66
CA VAL A 154 10.81 15.12 4.01
C VAL A 154 11.36 16.24 3.11
N TYR A 155 11.00 16.25 1.83
CA TYR A 155 11.51 17.24 0.86
C TYR A 155 10.70 18.54 0.81
N ALA A 156 9.36 18.43 0.86
CA ALA A 156 8.45 19.56 0.68
C ALA A 156 7.87 20.10 1.99
N GLY A 157 8.11 19.41 3.12
CA GLY A 157 7.54 19.78 4.41
C GLY A 157 6.01 19.61 4.48
N PRO A 158 5.36 20.18 5.51
CA PRO A 158 3.93 19.97 5.75
C PRO A 158 3.00 20.62 4.70
N GLY A 159 3.49 21.58 3.91
CA GLY A 159 2.71 22.25 2.87
C GLY A 159 2.20 21.29 1.77
N ILE A 160 2.93 20.19 1.55
CA ILE A 160 2.63 19.19 0.53
C ILE A 160 1.22 18.61 0.64
N ILE A 161 0.65 18.55 1.84
CA ILE A 161 -0.70 18.03 2.05
C ILE A 161 -1.74 18.88 1.33
N ARG A 162 -1.72 20.20 1.55
CA ARG A 162 -2.68 21.13 0.94
C ARG A 162 -2.49 21.22 -0.57
N GLU A 163 -1.24 21.23 -1.03
CA GLU A 163 -0.92 21.27 -2.46
C GLU A 163 -1.43 20.03 -3.19
N THR A 164 -1.22 18.86 -2.59
CA THR A 164 -1.68 17.57 -3.11
C THR A 164 -3.21 17.50 -3.15
N GLU A 165 -3.89 17.97 -2.09
CA GLU A 165 -5.36 18.01 -2.02
C GLU A 165 -5.96 18.91 -3.10
N ALA A 166 -5.43 20.12 -3.29
CA ALA A 166 -5.90 21.05 -4.32
C ALA A 166 -5.75 20.46 -5.73
N GLN A 167 -4.58 19.90 -6.03
CA GLN A 167 -4.31 19.25 -7.32
C GLN A 167 -5.22 18.04 -7.56
N LEU A 168 -5.49 17.24 -6.52
CA LEU A 168 -6.41 16.11 -6.62
C LEU A 168 -7.83 16.58 -6.98
N LEU A 169 -8.33 17.62 -6.31
CA LEU A 169 -9.66 18.19 -6.58
C LEU A 169 -9.76 18.71 -8.02
N ASP A 170 -8.72 19.38 -8.52
CA ASP A 170 -8.68 19.85 -9.91
C ASP A 170 -8.74 18.69 -10.90
N LEU A 171 -8.00 17.60 -10.66
CA LEU A 171 -8.01 16.41 -11.52
C LEU A 171 -9.37 15.70 -11.49
N MET A 172 -9.96 15.54 -10.30
CA MET A 172 -11.29 14.96 -10.15
C MET A 172 -12.35 15.78 -10.87
N THR A 173 -12.30 17.11 -10.73
CA THR A 173 -13.24 18.02 -11.40
C THR A 173 -13.11 17.96 -12.92
N LYS A 174 -11.88 17.91 -13.44
CA LYS A 174 -11.61 17.77 -14.88
C LYS A 174 -12.18 16.48 -15.46
N ASP A 175 -12.11 15.39 -14.71
CA ASP A 175 -12.64 14.09 -15.13
C ASP A 175 -14.13 13.89 -14.76
N GLY A 176 -14.77 14.91 -14.18
CA GLY A 176 -16.20 14.91 -13.88
C GLY A 176 -16.60 14.13 -12.63
N PHE A 177 -15.67 13.86 -11.71
CA PHE A 177 -15.94 13.16 -10.46
C PHE A 177 -16.33 14.12 -9.34
N SER A 178 -17.38 13.78 -8.58
CA SER A 178 -17.88 14.60 -7.48
C SER A 178 -17.41 14.12 -6.11
N SER A 179 -16.88 12.91 -6.02
CA SER A 179 -16.40 12.29 -4.79
C SER A 179 -15.23 11.34 -5.04
N VAL A 180 -14.37 11.15 -4.02
CA VAL A 180 -13.24 10.20 -4.10
C VAL A 180 -13.74 8.80 -4.40
N SER A 181 -14.89 8.41 -3.87
CA SER A 181 -15.50 7.09 -4.10
C SER A 181 -15.78 6.78 -5.57
N GLU A 182 -16.02 7.79 -6.40
CA GLU A 182 -16.21 7.60 -7.86
C GLU A 182 -14.90 7.38 -8.62
N VAL A 183 -13.77 7.78 -8.02
CA VAL A 183 -12.42 7.63 -8.58
C VAL A 183 -11.85 6.25 -8.28
N ILE A 184 -12.16 5.70 -7.09
CA ILE A 184 -11.58 4.44 -6.60
C ILE A 184 -11.79 3.33 -7.63
N GLY A 185 -10.69 2.78 -8.15
CA GLY A 185 -10.71 1.64 -9.06
C GLY A 185 -11.24 1.94 -10.46
N LYS A 186 -11.26 3.21 -10.89
CA LYS A 186 -11.78 3.60 -12.22
C LYS A 186 -11.06 2.93 -13.40
N ASP A 187 -9.85 2.43 -13.19
CA ASP A 187 -9.03 1.75 -14.20
C ASP A 187 -9.13 0.20 -14.12
N LEU A 188 -10.08 -0.36 -13.33
CA LEU A 188 -10.24 -1.81 -13.08
C LEU A 188 -11.42 -2.48 -13.80
#